data_AF-A0A7C5HPT3-F1
#
_entry.id   AF-A0A7C5HPT3-F1
#
_cell.length_a   1.000
_cell.length_b   1.000
_cell.length_c   1.000
_cell.angle_alpha   90.00
_cell.angle_beta   90.00
_cell.angle_gamma   90.00
#
_symmetry.space_group_name_H-M   'P 1'
#
loop_
_entity.id
_entity.type
_entity.pdbx_description
1 polymer ?
#
loop_
_entity_poly.entity_id
_entity_poly.type
_entity_poly.pdbx_seq_one_letter_code
_entity_poly.pdbx_strand_id
1 'polypeptide(L)'
;SAPFMALDMNWATDSQIGFGHIANMIHSAYEDGRFPWYTSPRTNRVNLHHKSKTGLSLLPYTAWQHYLIHGNKEMLAEIYPGMKKNIQWWITDRDADGDGLFVIDHQLETGMDDLSRFDDNDPTLRYDAIDATSYAYANMLAVSNMARVLGKNDDEKFFKDYAEKTKNAVNSMLWNAENKSYRDRHPDSKELSKTMCITTFYPFFAGIGTKQNLDVFRKYLLNPDQFQLPYPVPALPKDDPNFDPTGFWEGPSWPAATSHILEAFATSAKTLDRSLLPDAAELIKLAAKKHLQPRADFFERYNPLTGEPLSHFRDYMHSWWIDIIIRHIVGFEPQEDGHIKIDPLPMGLDYFLLENVNYRGRNISIVWQSPDKPKQYGKYPMGYSVYVDEKLIHNDKKLERWVKEE
;
A
#
# COMPACT_ATOMS: atom_id res chain seq x y z
N SER A 1 7.26 2.77 -13.28
CA SER A 1 6.38 3.17 -12.16
C SER A 1 6.12 1.95 -11.31
N ALA A 2 6.22 2.09 -9.98
CA ALA A 2 5.95 1.00 -9.06
C ALA A 2 4.54 0.45 -9.36
N PRO A 3 4.34 -0.87 -9.44
CA PRO A 3 3.15 -1.44 -10.05
C PRO A 3 1.98 -1.50 -9.05
N PHE A 4 1.66 -0.34 -8.47
CA PHE A 4 0.60 -0.15 -7.50
C PHE A 4 -0.77 -0.57 -8.05
N MET A 5 -1.01 -0.39 -9.36
CA MET A 5 -2.22 -0.85 -10.04
C MET A 5 -2.43 -2.36 -9.96
N ALA A 6 -1.37 -3.14 -9.74
CA ALA A 6 -1.49 -4.59 -9.66
C ALA A 6 -2.26 -5.05 -8.41
N LEU A 7 -2.33 -4.25 -7.35
CA LEU A 7 -3.23 -4.51 -6.22
C LEU A 7 -4.71 -4.43 -6.62
N ASP A 8 -5.07 -3.45 -7.45
CA ASP A 8 -6.43 -3.36 -8.02
C ASP A 8 -6.70 -4.50 -9.01
N MET A 9 -5.72 -4.82 -9.87
CA MET A 9 -5.86 -5.89 -10.86
C MET A 9 -5.98 -7.29 -10.25
N ASN A 10 -5.50 -7.49 -9.02
CA ASN A 10 -5.69 -8.76 -8.30
C ASN A 10 -7.17 -9.09 -8.08
N TRP A 11 -8.07 -8.09 -8.11
CA TRP A 11 -9.52 -8.26 -7.99
C TRP A 11 -10.22 -8.53 -9.32
N ALA A 12 -9.48 -8.61 -10.44
CA ALA A 12 -10.06 -9.02 -11.71
C ALA A 12 -10.71 -10.41 -11.59
N THR A 13 -11.85 -10.59 -12.28
CA THR A 13 -12.59 -11.86 -12.28
C THR A 13 -11.75 -13.01 -12.85
N ASP A 14 -10.98 -12.70 -13.90
CA ASP A 14 -9.93 -13.56 -14.43
C ASP A 14 -8.60 -13.29 -13.70
N SER A 15 -8.14 -14.30 -12.95
CA SER A 15 -6.90 -14.23 -12.17
C SER A 15 -5.66 -14.03 -13.04
N GLN A 16 -5.71 -14.39 -14.32
CA GLN A 16 -4.61 -14.20 -15.28
C GLN A 16 -4.34 -12.73 -15.56
N ILE A 17 -5.35 -11.86 -15.46
CA ILE A 17 -5.18 -10.42 -15.69
C ILE A 17 -4.26 -9.81 -14.62
N GLY A 18 -4.56 -10.06 -13.34
CA GLY A 18 -3.71 -9.63 -12.24
C GLY A 18 -2.34 -10.32 -12.26
N PHE A 19 -2.32 -11.63 -12.52
CA PHE A 19 -1.09 -12.42 -12.54
C PHE A 19 -0.12 -11.98 -13.65
N GLY A 20 -0.60 -11.76 -14.88
CA GLY A 20 0.25 -11.46 -16.03
C GLY A 20 1.08 -10.18 -15.83
N HIS A 21 0.51 -9.15 -15.19
CA HIS A 21 1.25 -7.95 -14.84
C HIS A 21 2.45 -8.26 -13.90
N ILE A 22 2.22 -9.12 -12.90
CA ILE A 22 3.23 -9.50 -11.90
C ILE A 22 4.32 -10.36 -12.55
N ALA A 23 3.92 -11.37 -13.32
CA ALA A 23 4.83 -12.31 -13.99
C ALA A 23 5.76 -11.61 -15.01
N ASN A 24 5.24 -10.62 -15.76
CA ASN A 24 6.02 -9.87 -16.75
C ASN A 24 7.28 -9.20 -16.18
N MET A 25 7.27 -8.81 -14.90
CA MET A 25 8.41 -8.15 -14.28
C MET A 25 9.58 -9.10 -14.02
N ILE A 26 9.29 -10.38 -13.81
CA ILE A 26 10.31 -11.42 -13.65
C ILE A 26 11.02 -11.67 -14.97
N HIS A 27 10.26 -11.74 -16.06
CA HIS A 27 10.84 -11.85 -17.40
C HIS A 27 11.66 -10.63 -17.82
N SER A 28 11.40 -9.48 -17.21
CA SER A 28 12.10 -8.23 -17.47
C SER A 28 13.25 -7.96 -16.50
N ALA A 29 13.41 -8.78 -15.45
CA ALA A 29 14.41 -8.59 -14.43
C ALA A 29 15.84 -8.65 -15.01
N TYR A 30 16.75 -7.90 -14.41
CA TYR A 30 18.18 -8.02 -14.70
C TYR A 30 18.73 -9.35 -14.16
N GLU A 31 19.89 -9.74 -14.68
CA GLU A 31 20.57 -10.98 -14.27
C GLU A 31 20.94 -11.01 -12.77
N ASP A 32 21.05 -9.85 -12.12
CA ASP A 32 21.32 -9.75 -10.68
C ASP A 32 20.04 -9.80 -9.81
N GLY A 33 18.85 -9.81 -10.42
CA GLY A 33 17.56 -9.84 -9.71
C GLY A 33 16.86 -8.49 -9.60
N ARG A 34 17.50 -7.38 -10.00
CA ARG A 34 16.83 -6.08 -10.04
C ARG A 34 15.63 -6.09 -10.98
N PHE A 35 14.54 -5.48 -10.54
CA PHE A 35 13.46 -5.14 -11.46
C PHE A 35 13.77 -3.82 -12.15
N PRO A 36 13.60 -3.74 -13.48
CA PRO A 36 13.82 -2.49 -14.19
C PRO A 36 12.79 -1.45 -13.75
N TRP A 37 13.20 -0.19 -13.77
CA TRP A 37 12.36 0.98 -13.56
C TRP A 37 11.05 0.98 -14.36
N TYR A 38 11.17 0.54 -15.62
CA TYR A 38 10.12 0.57 -16.62
C TYR A 38 10.32 -0.59 -17.58
N THR A 39 9.19 -1.18 -17.95
CA THR A 39 9.07 -2.21 -18.95
C THR A 39 7.99 -1.80 -19.93
N SER A 40 8.13 -2.22 -21.19
CA SER A 40 7.07 -2.06 -22.18
C SER A 40 7.04 -3.25 -23.10
N PRO A 41 5.91 -3.51 -23.78
CA PRO A 41 5.84 -4.53 -24.82
C PRO A 41 6.84 -4.33 -25.98
N ARG A 42 7.42 -3.13 -26.13
CA ARG A 42 8.37 -2.80 -27.20
C ARG A 42 9.82 -2.99 -26.76
N THR A 43 10.14 -2.63 -25.51
CA THR A 43 11.48 -2.74 -24.95
C THR A 43 11.41 -3.02 -23.44
N ASN A 44 12.07 -4.08 -22.99
CA ASN A 44 12.24 -4.38 -21.56
C ASN A 44 13.39 -3.56 -20.91
N ARG A 45 14.09 -2.74 -21.70
CA ARG A 45 15.28 -1.99 -21.29
C ARG A 45 15.21 -0.58 -21.83
N VAL A 46 14.45 0.28 -21.16
CA VAL A 46 14.55 1.72 -21.43
C VAL A 46 15.89 2.20 -20.89
N ASN A 47 16.66 2.89 -21.74
CA ASN A 47 17.91 3.51 -21.32
C ASN A 47 17.57 4.65 -20.37
N LEU A 48 17.79 4.40 -19.08
CA LEU A 48 17.74 5.43 -18.05
C LEU A 48 19.14 5.93 -17.80
N HIS A 49 19.29 7.24 -17.83
CA HIS A 49 20.52 7.94 -17.44
C HIS A 49 20.59 8.08 -15.91
N HIS A 50 20.27 6.99 -15.20
CA HIS A 50 20.33 6.89 -13.75
C HIS A 50 21.16 5.66 -13.36
N LYS A 51 22.07 5.78 -12.39
CA LYS A 51 23.08 4.75 -12.05
C LYS A 51 22.45 3.41 -11.67
N SER A 52 21.31 3.44 -10.98
CA SER A 52 20.68 2.24 -10.43
C SER A 52 19.79 1.46 -11.39
N LYS A 53 19.25 2.11 -12.42
CA LYS A 53 18.34 1.52 -13.44
C LYS A 53 17.13 0.73 -12.90
N THR A 54 16.77 0.95 -11.63
CA THR A 54 15.71 0.26 -10.87
C THR A 54 14.86 1.29 -10.15
N GLY A 55 13.63 0.92 -9.78
CA GLY A 55 12.80 1.69 -8.85
C GLY A 55 12.47 0.89 -7.59
N LEU A 56 11.78 1.53 -6.65
CA LEU A 56 11.13 0.82 -5.53
C LEU A 56 9.99 -0.05 -6.07
N SER A 57 9.82 -1.26 -5.52
CA SER A 57 8.81 -2.20 -5.99
C SER A 57 8.11 -2.90 -4.84
N LEU A 58 6.78 -3.04 -4.93
CA LEU A 58 5.93 -3.86 -4.06
C LEU A 58 5.46 -5.15 -4.76
N LEU A 59 6.16 -5.60 -5.80
CA LEU A 59 5.75 -6.77 -6.59
C LEU A 59 5.69 -8.07 -5.78
N PRO A 60 6.69 -8.42 -4.95
CA PRO A 60 6.57 -9.60 -4.10
C PRO A 60 5.36 -9.51 -3.15
N TYR A 61 5.13 -8.35 -2.51
CA TYR A 61 3.94 -8.12 -1.70
C TYR A 61 2.65 -8.33 -2.50
N THR A 62 2.56 -7.74 -3.69
CA THR A 62 1.39 -7.84 -4.58
C THR A 62 1.13 -9.28 -5.05
N ALA A 63 2.20 -10.01 -5.37
CA ALA A 63 2.14 -11.43 -5.71
C ALA A 63 1.59 -12.28 -4.56
N TRP A 64 1.97 -11.97 -3.32
CA TRP A 64 1.38 -12.61 -2.15
C TRP A 64 -0.11 -12.27 -2.01
N GLN A 65 -0.51 -11.01 -2.21
CA GLN A 65 -1.94 -10.63 -2.20
C GLN A 65 -2.74 -11.36 -3.29
N HIS A 66 -2.18 -11.54 -4.48
CA HIS A 66 -2.80 -12.33 -5.56
C HIS A 66 -3.05 -13.77 -5.11
N TYR A 67 -2.05 -14.41 -4.49
CA TYR A 67 -2.21 -15.75 -3.93
C TYR A 67 -3.27 -15.80 -2.81
N LEU A 68 -3.34 -14.80 -1.92
CA LEU A 68 -4.37 -14.78 -0.89
C LEU A 68 -5.78 -14.79 -1.49
N ILE A 69 -6.00 -14.04 -2.57
CA ILE A 69 -7.27 -13.93 -3.28
C ILE A 69 -7.58 -15.21 -4.08
N HIS A 70 -6.63 -15.71 -4.88
CA HIS A 70 -6.91 -16.77 -5.87
C HIS A 70 -6.51 -18.18 -5.43
N GLY A 71 -5.58 -18.31 -4.47
CA GLY A 71 -5.14 -19.60 -3.92
C GLY A 71 -4.33 -20.49 -4.88
N ASN A 72 -3.92 -19.98 -6.04
CA ASN A 72 -3.22 -20.76 -7.06
C ASN A 72 -1.73 -20.94 -6.71
N LYS A 73 -1.35 -22.15 -6.28
CA LYS A 73 0.02 -22.46 -5.86
C LYS A 73 0.96 -22.63 -7.05
N GLU A 74 0.47 -23.05 -8.20
CA GLU A 74 1.24 -23.23 -9.42
C GLU A 74 1.76 -21.88 -9.94
N MET A 75 0.88 -20.88 -10.02
CA MET A 75 1.23 -19.48 -10.34
C MET A 75 2.25 -18.93 -9.34
N LEU A 76 2.04 -19.19 -8.04
CA LEU A 76 2.97 -18.75 -6.99
C LEU A 76 4.36 -19.38 -7.17
N ALA A 77 4.41 -20.68 -7.47
CA ALA A 77 5.64 -21.42 -7.70
C ALA A 77 6.41 -20.91 -8.93
N GLU A 78 5.70 -20.53 -9.98
CA GLU A 78 6.26 -19.97 -11.21
C GLU A 78 7.05 -18.67 -10.93
N ILE A 79 6.47 -17.78 -10.13
CA ILE A 79 7.05 -16.45 -9.88
C ILE A 79 8.06 -16.41 -8.72
N TYR A 80 8.00 -17.40 -7.82
CA TYR A 80 8.82 -17.42 -6.60
C TYR A 80 10.33 -17.23 -6.84
N PRO A 81 11.00 -17.90 -7.81
CA PRO A 81 12.43 -17.71 -8.01
C PRO A 81 12.83 -16.27 -8.34
N GLY A 82 12.00 -15.57 -9.13
CA GLY A 82 12.22 -14.17 -9.49
C GLY A 82 12.05 -13.23 -8.30
N MET A 83 10.99 -13.43 -7.52
CA MET A 83 10.71 -12.63 -6.32
C MET A 83 11.79 -12.81 -5.25
N LYS A 84 12.21 -14.06 -5.02
CA LYS A 84 13.34 -14.40 -4.14
C LYS A 84 14.61 -13.66 -4.57
N LYS A 85 14.97 -13.76 -5.85
CA LYS A 85 16.19 -13.15 -6.38
C LYS A 85 16.18 -11.63 -6.25
N ASN A 86 15.03 -11.00 -6.46
CA ASN A 86 14.87 -9.56 -6.27
C ASN A 86 15.14 -9.14 -4.82
N ILE A 87 14.61 -9.87 -3.84
CA ILE A 87 14.81 -9.53 -2.42
C ILE A 87 16.22 -9.84 -1.94
N GLN A 88 16.86 -10.89 -2.46
CA GLN A 88 18.28 -11.11 -2.22
C GLN A 88 19.14 -9.97 -2.76
N TRP A 89 18.79 -9.40 -3.92
CA TRP A 89 19.47 -8.21 -4.42
C TRP A 89 19.25 -6.99 -3.53
N TRP A 90 18.01 -6.73 -3.08
CA TRP A 90 17.71 -5.65 -2.13
C TRP A 90 18.58 -5.78 -0.87
N ILE A 91 18.63 -6.97 -0.26
CA ILE A 91 19.46 -7.23 0.93
C ILE A 91 20.94 -6.97 0.65
N THR A 92 21.43 -7.35 -0.53
CA THR A 92 22.87 -7.25 -0.85
C THR A 92 23.31 -5.82 -1.20
N ASP A 93 22.50 -5.08 -1.95
CA ASP A 93 22.89 -3.78 -2.50
C ASP A 93 22.37 -2.61 -1.65
N ARG A 94 21.19 -2.77 -1.03
CA ARG A 94 20.47 -1.69 -0.35
C ARG A 94 20.55 -1.75 1.18
N ASP A 95 20.93 -2.88 1.77
CA ASP A 95 21.31 -3.00 3.20
C ASP A 95 22.77 -3.51 3.27
N ALA A 96 23.69 -2.75 2.64
CA ALA A 96 25.08 -3.18 2.44
C ALA A 96 25.91 -3.19 3.74
N ASP A 97 25.57 -2.36 4.73
CA ASP A 97 26.17 -2.36 6.06
C ASP A 97 25.50 -3.38 7.01
N GLY A 98 24.36 -3.94 6.60
CA GLY A 98 23.71 -5.04 7.28
C GLY A 98 23.09 -4.63 8.60
N ASP A 99 22.61 -3.39 8.74
CA ASP A 99 21.94 -2.93 9.96
C ASP A 99 20.41 -3.18 9.94
N GLY A 100 19.86 -3.57 8.79
CA GLY A 100 18.44 -3.90 8.63
C GLY A 100 17.62 -2.75 8.02
N LEU A 101 18.24 -1.61 7.73
CA LEU A 101 17.64 -0.49 7.02
C LEU A 101 18.08 -0.51 5.56
N PHE A 102 17.19 -0.03 4.69
CA PHE A 102 17.43 -0.05 3.25
C PHE A 102 17.55 1.36 2.72
N VAL A 103 18.53 1.55 1.87
CA VAL A 103 18.83 2.84 1.24
C VAL A 103 18.24 2.94 -0.16
N ILE A 104 18.13 4.17 -0.65
CA ILE A 104 17.96 4.46 -2.08
C ILE A 104 19.28 4.97 -2.66
N ASP A 105 19.59 4.62 -3.91
CA ASP A 105 20.77 5.16 -4.59
C ASP A 105 20.48 6.56 -5.19
N HIS A 106 19.20 6.89 -5.38
CA HIS A 106 18.77 8.22 -5.81
C HIS A 106 17.27 8.45 -5.58
N GLN A 107 16.88 9.70 -5.38
CA GLN A 107 15.51 10.08 -5.05
C GLN A 107 14.50 9.67 -6.13
N LEU A 108 14.87 9.81 -7.41
CA LEU A 108 14.04 9.35 -8.53
C LEU A 108 13.48 7.94 -8.27
N GLU A 109 14.26 6.97 -7.75
CA GLU A 109 13.87 5.56 -7.42
C GLU A 109 12.55 5.40 -6.70
N THR A 110 12.22 6.37 -5.87
CA THR A 110 11.01 6.38 -5.05
C THR A 110 9.76 6.72 -5.87
N GLY A 111 9.93 7.35 -7.04
CA GLY A 111 8.87 8.04 -7.77
C GLY A 111 8.41 9.33 -7.10
N MET A 112 9.19 9.85 -6.14
CA MET A 112 8.96 11.08 -5.38
C MET A 112 10.06 12.11 -5.64
N ASP A 113 10.22 12.46 -6.91
CA ASP A 113 11.42 13.06 -7.52
C ASP A 113 12.07 14.22 -6.74
N ASP A 114 11.29 15.22 -6.34
CA ASP A 114 11.73 16.43 -5.63
C ASP A 114 11.13 16.55 -4.22
N LEU A 115 10.75 15.40 -3.62
CA LEU A 115 10.28 15.39 -2.24
C LEU A 115 11.39 15.82 -1.28
N SER A 116 11.19 16.95 -0.60
CA SER A 116 12.07 17.40 0.48
C SER A 116 12.00 16.43 1.66
N ARG A 117 13.05 15.61 1.84
CA ARG A 117 13.13 14.63 2.94
C ARG A 117 14.54 14.43 3.51
N PHE A 118 15.54 15.09 2.92
CA PHE A 118 16.93 15.09 3.37
C PHE A 118 17.35 16.53 3.67
N ASP A 119 18.06 16.76 4.77
CA ASP A 119 18.31 18.12 5.26
C ASP A 119 19.41 18.83 4.44
N ASP A 120 20.39 18.09 3.93
CA ASP A 120 21.50 18.53 3.09
C ASP A 120 21.27 18.26 1.59
N ASN A 121 20.30 17.40 1.25
CA ASN A 121 19.95 17.01 -0.12
C ASN A 121 21.17 16.58 -0.97
N ASP A 122 22.14 15.88 -0.36
CA ASP A 122 23.33 15.42 -1.09
C ASP A 122 22.97 14.19 -1.95
N PRO A 123 22.93 14.31 -3.29
CA PRO A 123 22.53 13.20 -4.16
C PRO A 123 23.59 12.10 -4.26
N THR A 124 24.75 12.26 -3.62
CA THR A 124 25.81 11.25 -3.57
C THR A 124 25.67 10.31 -2.38
N LEU A 125 24.87 10.69 -1.38
CA LEU A 125 24.64 9.91 -0.18
C LEU A 125 23.46 8.94 -0.35
N ARG A 126 23.58 7.81 0.35
CA ARG A 126 22.56 6.76 0.39
C ARG A 126 21.92 6.75 1.77
N TYR A 127 20.87 7.53 1.95
CA TYR A 127 20.15 7.65 3.21
C TYR A 127 19.38 6.38 3.53
N ASP A 128 19.28 6.04 4.82
CA ASP A 128 18.36 5.03 5.29
C ASP A 128 16.94 5.56 5.11
N ALA A 129 16.24 4.98 4.13
CA ALA A 129 14.99 5.53 3.63
C ALA A 129 13.80 4.74 4.16
N ILE A 130 12.84 5.43 4.78
CA ILE A 130 11.67 4.81 5.42
C ILE A 130 10.86 3.97 4.42
N ASP A 131 10.59 4.51 3.24
CA ASP A 131 9.84 3.87 2.17
C ASP A 131 10.55 2.65 1.59
N ALA A 132 11.84 2.77 1.26
CA ALA A 132 12.64 1.64 0.80
C ALA A 132 12.67 0.50 1.84
N THR A 133 12.89 0.85 3.10
CA THR A 133 12.90 -0.10 4.22
C THR A 133 11.53 -0.75 4.45
N SER A 134 10.46 0.04 4.37
CA SER A 134 9.08 -0.45 4.52
C SER A 134 8.70 -1.42 3.40
N TYR A 135 9.08 -1.13 2.16
CA TYR A 135 8.84 -2.03 1.02
C TYR A 135 9.68 -3.29 1.11
N ALA A 136 10.96 -3.17 1.47
CA ALA A 136 11.83 -4.33 1.68
C ALA A 136 11.26 -5.26 2.75
N TYR A 137 10.78 -4.71 3.88
CA TYR A 137 10.09 -5.50 4.91
C TYR A 137 8.85 -6.23 4.38
N ALA A 138 7.94 -5.50 3.74
CA ALA A 138 6.68 -6.07 3.22
C ALA A 138 6.97 -7.18 2.19
N ASN A 139 7.96 -6.99 1.33
CA ASN A 139 8.35 -7.97 0.34
C ASN A 139 9.11 -9.17 0.94
N MET A 140 9.96 -8.97 1.96
CA MET A 140 10.62 -10.07 2.67
C MET A 140 9.59 -10.98 3.34
N LEU A 141 8.59 -10.40 4.00
CA LEU A 141 7.48 -11.19 4.55
C LEU A 141 6.70 -11.92 3.46
N ALA A 142 6.43 -11.27 2.33
CA ALA A 142 5.75 -11.89 1.21
C ALA A 142 6.54 -13.09 0.66
N VAL A 143 7.84 -12.94 0.41
CA VAL A 143 8.70 -14.04 -0.06
C VAL A 143 8.82 -15.15 0.99
N SER A 144 8.91 -14.81 2.27
CA SER A 144 8.89 -15.79 3.37
C SER A 144 7.60 -16.61 3.36
N ASN A 145 6.44 -15.95 3.21
CA ASN A 145 5.16 -16.62 3.13
C ASN A 145 5.02 -17.52 1.89
N MET A 146 5.51 -17.05 0.73
CA MET A 146 5.57 -17.87 -0.48
C MET A 146 6.44 -19.10 -0.25
N ALA A 147 7.63 -18.92 0.34
CA ALA A 147 8.56 -20.00 0.65
C ALA A 147 7.89 -21.06 1.54
N ARG A 148 7.16 -20.64 2.59
CA ARG A 148 6.40 -21.55 3.46
C ARG A 148 5.36 -22.36 2.69
N VAL A 149 4.52 -21.70 1.88
CA VAL A 149 3.48 -22.35 1.08
C VAL A 149 4.07 -23.37 0.09
N LEU A 150 5.28 -23.10 -0.41
CA LEU A 150 6.01 -23.94 -1.37
C LEU A 150 6.97 -24.96 -0.71
N GLY A 151 6.98 -25.06 0.63
CA GLY A 151 7.83 -25.99 1.37
C GLY A 151 9.33 -25.67 1.31
N LYS A 152 9.70 -24.40 1.15
CA LYS A 152 11.09 -23.89 1.12
C LYS A 152 11.50 -23.36 2.50
N ASN A 153 11.57 -24.25 3.49
CA ASN A 153 11.73 -23.89 4.91
C ASN A 153 12.97 -23.03 5.22
N ASP A 154 14.11 -23.28 4.55
CA ASP A 154 15.33 -22.48 4.77
C ASP A 154 15.15 -21.03 4.29
N ASP A 155 14.49 -20.85 3.14
CA ASP A 155 14.18 -19.52 2.60
C ASP A 155 13.14 -18.81 3.48
N GLU A 156 12.10 -19.53 3.91
CA GLU A 156 11.09 -19.01 4.85
C GLU A 156 11.77 -18.42 6.09
N LYS A 157 12.61 -19.24 6.73
CA LYS A 157 13.33 -18.84 7.95
C LYS A 157 14.24 -17.63 7.68
N PHE A 158 15.04 -17.68 6.63
CA PHE A 158 15.96 -16.60 6.29
C PHE A 158 15.24 -15.25 6.12
N PHE A 159 14.21 -15.20 5.27
CA PHE A 159 13.50 -13.94 5.01
C PHE A 159 12.65 -13.49 6.19
N LYS A 160 12.11 -14.42 6.99
CA LYS A 160 11.38 -14.08 8.22
C LYS A 160 12.30 -13.44 9.26
N ASP A 161 13.46 -14.02 9.50
CA ASP A 161 14.44 -13.50 10.47
C ASP A 161 14.96 -12.12 10.02
N TYR A 162 15.19 -11.94 8.71
CA TYR A 162 15.62 -10.65 8.16
C TYR A 162 14.52 -9.59 8.26
N ALA A 163 13.26 -9.95 7.98
CA ALA A 163 12.14 -9.04 8.18
C ALA A 163 12.02 -8.61 9.64
N GLU A 164 12.18 -9.53 10.60
CA GLU A 164 12.16 -9.20 12.03
C GLU A 164 13.30 -8.26 12.43
N LYS A 165 14.52 -8.50 11.92
CA LYS A 165 15.65 -7.57 12.07
C LYS A 165 15.29 -6.17 11.56
N THR A 166 14.74 -6.06 10.35
CA THR A 166 14.33 -4.78 9.75
C THR A 166 13.25 -4.08 10.55
N LYS A 167 12.23 -4.80 11.03
CA LYS A 167 11.19 -4.24 11.91
C LYS A 167 11.78 -3.62 13.17
N ASN A 168 12.75 -4.30 13.78
CA ASN A 168 13.44 -3.83 14.97
C ASN A 168 14.33 -2.61 14.67
N ALA A 169 15.02 -2.60 13.52
CA ALA A 169 15.82 -1.46 13.08
C ALA A 169 14.95 -0.22 12.84
N VAL A 170 13.82 -0.33 12.14
CA VAL A 170 12.91 0.82 11.90
C VAL A 170 12.40 1.41 13.22
N ASN A 171 11.94 0.57 14.15
CA ASN A 171 11.38 1.04 15.41
C ASN A 171 12.43 1.59 16.39
N SER A 172 13.68 1.11 16.33
CA SER A 172 14.73 1.56 17.24
C SER A 172 15.57 2.71 16.68
N MET A 173 15.72 2.80 15.36
CA MET A 173 16.66 3.72 14.73
C MET A 173 16.02 4.80 13.88
N LEU A 174 14.82 4.57 13.30
CA LEU A 174 14.12 5.58 12.48
C LEU A 174 13.03 6.32 13.25
N TRP A 175 12.69 5.89 14.47
CA TRP A 175 11.69 6.57 15.30
C TRP A 175 12.31 7.75 16.06
N ASN A 176 11.87 8.96 15.73
CA ASN A 176 12.22 10.15 16.52
C ASN A 176 11.28 10.24 17.74
N ALA A 177 11.83 10.03 18.95
CA ALA A 177 11.05 10.02 20.19
C ALA A 177 10.51 11.40 20.60
N GLU A 178 11.23 12.48 20.28
CA GLU A 178 10.83 13.86 20.60
C GLU A 178 9.64 14.29 19.72
N ASN A 179 9.76 14.06 18.41
CA ASN A 179 8.74 14.39 17.45
C ASN A 179 7.63 13.34 17.39
N LYS A 180 7.83 12.12 17.90
CA LYS A 180 6.90 10.98 17.80
C LYS A 180 6.51 10.68 16.34
N SER A 181 7.50 10.56 15.47
CA SER A 181 7.35 10.30 14.03
C SER A 181 8.55 9.50 13.53
N TYR A 182 8.36 8.72 12.47
CA TYR A 182 9.47 8.10 11.74
C TYR A 182 10.16 9.14 10.86
N ARG A 183 11.50 9.09 10.78
CA ARG A 183 12.33 9.98 9.97
C ARG A 183 13.39 9.18 9.22
N ASP A 184 13.76 9.64 8.04
CA ASP A 184 14.93 9.12 7.33
C ASP A 184 16.19 9.42 8.14
N ARG A 185 17.25 8.63 7.93
CA ARG A 185 18.49 8.77 8.69
C ARG A 185 19.69 8.97 7.78
N HIS A 186 20.53 9.92 8.15
CA HIS A 186 21.76 10.21 7.44
C HIS A 186 22.76 9.05 7.56
N PRO A 187 23.42 8.61 6.48
CA PRO A 187 24.25 7.41 6.50
C PRO A 187 25.50 7.55 7.38
N ASP A 188 26.15 8.72 7.38
CA ASP A 188 27.38 8.94 8.15
C ASP A 188 27.14 9.41 9.60
N SER A 189 26.43 10.53 9.79
CA SER A 189 26.17 11.09 11.12
C SER A 189 25.21 10.25 11.95
N LYS A 190 24.42 9.38 11.31
CA LYS A 190 23.31 8.62 11.90
C LYS A 190 22.22 9.49 12.55
N GLU A 191 22.21 10.78 12.23
CA GLU A 191 21.16 11.70 12.67
C GLU A 191 19.88 11.49 11.87
N LEU A 192 18.74 11.68 12.53
CA LEU A 192 17.43 11.66 11.90
C LEU A 192 17.15 12.99 11.20
N SER A 193 16.57 12.93 10.00
CA SER A 193 16.12 14.13 9.28
C SER A 193 15.14 14.94 10.11
N LYS A 194 15.29 16.26 10.04
CA LYS A 194 14.37 17.23 10.65
C LYS A 194 13.10 17.40 9.83
N THR A 195 13.15 17.09 8.54
CA THR A 195 12.03 17.22 7.60
C THR A 195 11.06 16.06 7.74
N MET A 196 9.75 16.35 7.73
CA MET A 196 8.71 15.32 7.79
C MET A 196 8.02 15.26 6.43
N CYS A 197 7.83 14.07 5.91
CA CYS A 197 7.08 13.88 4.68
C CYS A 197 6.12 12.69 4.82
N ILE A 198 5.31 12.50 3.78
CA ILE A 198 4.27 11.47 3.71
C ILE A 198 4.79 10.05 4.01
N THR A 199 6.08 9.77 3.78
CA THR A 199 6.69 8.46 4.06
C THR A 199 6.71 8.10 5.54
N THR A 200 6.55 9.06 6.47
CA THR A 200 6.48 8.80 7.93
C THR A 200 5.42 7.77 8.32
N PHE A 201 4.40 7.55 7.47
CA PHE A 201 3.30 6.61 7.73
C PHE A 201 3.51 5.24 7.07
N TYR A 202 4.50 5.09 6.18
CA TYR A 202 4.76 3.85 5.45
C TYR A 202 5.10 2.64 6.34
N PRO A 203 5.74 2.79 7.52
CA PRO A 203 5.92 1.68 8.45
C PRO A 203 4.60 1.04 8.89
N PHE A 204 3.51 1.80 8.99
CA PHE A 204 2.20 1.24 9.32
C PHE A 204 1.57 0.48 8.15
N PHE A 205 1.74 0.97 6.91
CA PHE A 205 1.37 0.22 5.70
C PHE A 205 2.06 -1.15 5.67
N ALA A 206 3.35 -1.17 5.97
CA ALA A 206 4.15 -2.39 5.94
C ALA A 206 3.86 -3.33 7.13
N GLY A 207 3.13 -2.89 8.17
CA GLY A 207 2.88 -3.69 9.38
C GLY A 207 3.99 -3.62 10.45
N ILE A 208 4.91 -2.65 10.32
CA ILE A 208 6.00 -2.39 11.27
C ILE A 208 5.51 -1.55 12.46
N GLY A 209 4.64 -0.58 12.19
CA GLY A 209 4.12 0.34 13.18
C GLY A 209 3.40 -0.37 14.33
N THR A 210 3.56 0.15 15.54
CA THR A 210 3.02 -0.44 16.76
C THR A 210 1.98 0.47 17.42
N LYS A 211 1.25 -0.06 18.41
CA LYS A 211 0.32 0.74 19.21
C LYS A 211 1.01 1.92 19.91
N GLN A 212 2.28 1.76 20.30
CA GLN A 212 3.09 2.81 20.94
C GLN A 212 3.41 3.97 19.99
N ASN A 213 3.50 3.70 18.68
CA ASN A 213 3.80 4.70 17.66
C ASN A 213 2.53 5.34 17.04
N LEU A 214 1.35 4.79 17.34
CA LEU A 214 0.10 5.06 16.64
C LEU A 214 -0.38 6.52 16.74
N ASP A 215 0.01 7.23 17.80
CA ASP A 215 -0.35 8.63 18.00
C ASP A 215 0.19 9.57 16.91
N VAL A 216 1.14 9.11 16.08
CA VAL A 216 1.58 9.85 14.88
C VAL A 216 0.40 10.21 13.96
N PHE A 217 -0.62 9.34 13.85
CA PHE A 217 -1.80 9.63 13.05
C PHE A 217 -2.62 10.77 13.63
N ARG A 218 -2.89 10.76 14.93
CA ARG A 218 -3.65 11.82 15.60
C ARG A 218 -2.89 13.14 15.59
N LYS A 219 -1.57 13.08 15.83
CA LYS A 219 -0.71 14.27 15.93
C LYS A 219 -0.54 14.99 14.58
N TYR A 220 -0.43 14.22 13.49
CA TYR A 220 -0.03 14.75 12.19
C TYR A 220 -1.03 14.44 11.08
N LEU A 221 -1.40 13.17 10.86
CA LEU A 221 -2.27 12.79 9.75
C LEU A 221 -3.67 13.44 9.84
N LEU A 222 -4.23 13.49 11.04
CA LEU A 222 -5.55 14.06 11.34
C LEU A 222 -5.49 15.54 11.71
N ASN A 223 -4.34 16.19 11.55
CA ASN A 223 -4.19 17.61 11.86
C ASN A 223 -4.49 18.45 10.60
N PRO A 224 -5.52 19.32 10.62
CA PRO A 224 -5.92 20.14 9.46
C PRO A 224 -4.91 21.25 9.11
N ASP A 225 -3.99 21.59 10.03
CA ASP A 225 -2.90 22.51 9.76
C ASP A 225 -1.67 21.80 9.19
N GLN A 226 -1.74 20.48 8.98
CA GLN A 226 -0.67 19.66 8.41
C GLN A 226 -1.15 18.79 7.25
N PHE A 227 -1.49 17.52 7.52
CA PHE A 227 -1.80 16.52 6.48
C PHE A 227 -3.30 16.38 6.19
N GLN A 228 -4.20 16.77 7.11
CA GLN A 228 -5.66 16.66 6.92
C GLN A 228 -6.23 17.86 6.15
N LEU A 229 -5.65 18.16 4.99
CA LEU A 229 -6.13 19.22 4.11
C LEU A 229 -7.49 18.85 3.46
N PRO A 230 -8.22 19.80 2.84
CA PRO A 230 -9.52 19.51 2.24
C PRO A 230 -9.52 18.38 1.20
N TYR A 231 -8.41 18.19 0.48
CA TYR A 231 -8.17 17.12 -0.48
C TYR A 231 -6.87 16.36 -0.15
N PRO A 232 -6.86 15.58 0.94
CA PRO A 232 -5.65 14.96 1.49
C PRO A 232 -5.21 13.75 0.65
N VAL A 233 -4.01 13.21 0.83
CA VAL A 233 -2.95 13.60 1.78
C VAL A 233 -1.84 14.32 1.01
N PRO A 234 -1.32 15.47 1.46
CA PRO A 234 -0.22 16.16 0.80
C PRO A 234 1.11 15.41 1.03
N ALA A 235 2.07 15.58 0.11
CA ALA A 235 3.39 14.96 0.21
C ALA A 235 4.25 15.52 1.36
N LEU A 236 4.10 16.81 1.67
CA LEU A 236 4.65 17.50 2.84
C LEU A 236 3.50 18.05 3.71
N PRO A 237 3.68 18.18 5.04
CA PRO A 237 2.68 18.84 5.87
C PRO A 237 2.60 20.33 5.51
N LYS A 238 1.41 20.92 5.61
CA LYS A 238 1.15 22.32 5.23
C LYS A 238 2.00 23.35 5.98
N ASP A 239 2.43 23.05 7.18
CA ASP A 239 3.28 23.92 8.00
C ASP A 239 4.78 23.75 7.72
N ASP A 240 5.17 22.86 6.79
CA ASP A 240 6.54 22.76 6.33
C ASP A 240 6.94 24.01 5.51
N PRO A 241 8.13 24.61 5.74
CA PRO A 241 8.60 25.77 4.97
C PRO A 241 8.70 25.53 3.46
N ASN A 242 8.90 24.27 3.04
CA ASN A 242 8.98 23.90 1.62
C ASN A 242 7.61 23.54 1.04
N PHE A 243 6.52 23.62 1.81
CA PHE A 243 5.19 23.26 1.31
C PHE A 243 4.75 24.18 0.15
N ASP A 244 4.59 23.60 -1.05
CA ASP A 244 3.98 24.26 -2.21
C ASP A 244 2.81 23.41 -2.72
N PRO A 245 1.54 23.84 -2.57
CA PRO A 245 0.38 23.06 -3.02
C PRO A 245 0.27 22.95 -4.55
N THR A 246 1.10 23.69 -5.30
CA THR A 246 1.17 23.71 -6.77
C THR A 246 2.52 23.25 -7.34
N GLY A 247 3.50 22.98 -6.48
CA GLY A 247 4.82 22.43 -6.80
C GLY A 247 4.72 21.03 -7.41
N PHE A 248 5.73 20.18 -7.32
CA PHE A 248 5.69 18.78 -7.76
C PHE A 248 5.45 17.79 -6.60
N TRP A 249 6.48 17.37 -5.87
CA TRP A 249 6.34 16.59 -4.61
C TRP A 249 6.44 17.44 -3.34
N GLU A 250 6.56 18.76 -3.45
CA GLU A 250 6.64 19.65 -2.30
C GLU A 250 5.30 19.91 -1.59
N GLY A 251 4.20 19.28 -1.99
CA GLY A 251 2.90 19.56 -1.38
C GLY A 251 1.70 18.89 -2.02
N PRO A 252 1.63 18.72 -3.35
CA PRO A 252 0.49 18.08 -3.99
C PRO A 252 0.09 16.74 -3.38
N SER A 253 -1.21 16.44 -3.48
CA SER A 253 -1.70 15.12 -3.12
C SER A 253 -1.57 14.17 -4.30
N TRP A 254 -0.82 13.09 -4.08
CA TRP A 254 -0.56 12.05 -5.06
C TRP A 254 -1.40 10.82 -4.75
N PRO A 255 -2.29 10.34 -5.64
CA PRO A 255 -3.10 9.15 -5.39
C PRO A 255 -2.25 7.93 -5.03
N ALA A 256 -1.06 7.80 -5.63
CA ALA A 256 -0.09 6.74 -5.34
C ALA A 256 0.34 6.73 -3.86
N ALA A 257 0.77 7.88 -3.33
CA ALA A 257 1.15 7.98 -1.93
C ALA A 257 -0.09 7.97 -1.01
N THR A 258 -1.20 8.56 -1.44
CA THR A 258 -2.46 8.57 -0.70
C THR A 258 -2.95 7.15 -0.43
N SER A 259 -2.92 6.24 -1.41
CA SER A 259 -3.37 4.86 -1.20
C SER A 259 -2.53 4.13 -0.14
N HIS A 260 -1.22 4.39 -0.04
CA HIS A 260 -0.40 3.89 1.06
C HIS A 260 -0.90 4.37 2.43
N ILE A 261 -1.26 5.65 2.54
CA ILE A 261 -1.67 6.24 3.82
C ILE A 261 -3.06 5.75 4.23
N LEU A 262 -3.98 5.65 3.27
CA LEU A 262 -5.31 5.10 3.52
C LEU A 262 -5.22 3.64 3.98
N GLU A 263 -4.41 2.84 3.30
CA GLU A 263 -4.12 1.45 3.67
C GLU A 263 -3.51 1.36 5.08
N ALA A 264 -2.44 2.13 5.34
CA ALA A 264 -1.77 2.19 6.62
C ALA A 264 -2.73 2.51 7.76
N PHE A 265 -3.54 3.56 7.60
CA PHE A 265 -4.40 4.06 8.65
C PHE A 265 -5.62 3.15 8.86
N ALA A 266 -6.26 2.67 7.79
CA ALA A 266 -7.39 1.76 7.90
C ALA A 266 -6.99 0.42 8.54
N THR A 267 -5.87 -0.17 8.11
CA THR A 267 -5.35 -1.41 8.70
C THR A 267 -4.95 -1.20 10.17
N SER A 268 -4.31 -0.07 10.51
CA SER A 268 -3.96 0.26 11.89
C SER A 268 -5.19 0.48 12.79
N ALA A 269 -6.22 1.16 12.29
CA ALA A 269 -7.48 1.32 13.02
C ALA A 269 -8.15 -0.03 13.30
N LYS A 270 -8.17 -0.94 12.32
CA LYS A 270 -8.76 -2.27 12.50
C LYS A 270 -8.00 -3.15 13.50
N THR A 271 -6.67 -3.06 13.51
CA THR A 271 -5.78 -4.03 14.18
C THR A 271 -5.13 -3.53 15.47
N LEU A 272 -4.91 -2.22 15.61
CA LEU A 272 -4.17 -1.64 16.75
C LEU A 272 -5.07 -0.80 17.68
N ASP A 273 -6.00 -0.02 17.12
CA ASP A 273 -6.94 0.80 17.89
C ASP A 273 -8.23 1.12 17.11
N ARG A 274 -9.30 0.39 17.43
CA ARG A 274 -10.60 0.53 16.75
C ARG A 274 -11.32 1.85 17.03
N SER A 275 -10.87 2.66 18.00
CA SER A 275 -11.41 4.01 18.19
C SER A 275 -11.13 4.93 16.99
N LEU A 276 -10.14 4.60 16.15
CA LEU A 276 -9.75 5.34 14.95
C LEU A 276 -10.58 4.97 13.70
N LEU A 277 -11.48 4.00 13.76
CA LEU A 277 -12.27 3.58 12.59
C LEU A 277 -13.10 4.72 11.96
N PRO A 278 -13.76 5.60 12.74
CA PRO A 278 -14.47 6.76 12.17
C PRO A 278 -13.52 7.72 11.44
N ASP A 279 -12.34 8.00 12.01
CA ASP A 279 -11.35 8.88 11.39
C ASP A 279 -10.78 8.30 10.10
N ALA A 280 -10.51 6.98 10.08
CA ALA A 280 -10.05 6.28 8.88
C ALA A 280 -11.12 6.32 7.77
N ALA A 281 -12.39 6.10 8.13
CA ALA A 281 -13.51 6.22 7.20
C ALA A 281 -13.62 7.65 6.63
N GLU A 282 -13.46 8.68 7.47
CA GLU A 282 -13.53 10.07 7.03
C GLU A 282 -12.35 10.45 6.13
N LEU A 283 -11.12 10.02 6.46
CA LEU A 283 -9.96 10.29 5.61
C LEU A 283 -10.12 9.70 4.20
N ILE A 284 -10.66 8.47 4.08
CA ILE A 284 -10.96 7.86 2.78
C ILE A 284 -11.99 8.71 2.00
N LYS A 285 -13.06 9.19 2.66
CA LYS A 285 -14.05 10.06 2.00
C LYS A 285 -13.42 11.36 1.52
N LEU A 286 -12.63 12.03 2.36
CA LEU A 286 -11.93 13.26 2.00
C LEU A 286 -10.99 13.05 0.82
N ALA A 287 -10.15 12.02 0.89
CA ALA A 287 -9.21 11.68 -0.17
C ALA A 287 -9.90 11.33 -1.49
N ALA A 288 -11.07 10.67 -1.45
CA ALA A 288 -11.84 10.33 -2.64
C ALA A 288 -12.41 11.57 -3.36
N LYS A 289 -12.65 12.69 -2.66
CA LYS A 289 -13.26 13.90 -3.25
C LYS A 289 -12.47 14.44 -4.45
N LYS A 290 -11.13 14.35 -4.44
CA LYS A 290 -10.28 14.86 -5.53
C LYS A 290 -10.51 14.12 -6.85
N HIS A 291 -10.93 12.85 -6.79
CA HIS A 291 -11.23 12.03 -7.95
C HIS A 291 -12.59 12.33 -8.58
N LEU A 292 -13.40 13.21 -7.98
CA LEU A 292 -14.79 13.47 -8.42
C LEU A 292 -14.96 14.81 -9.14
N GLN A 293 -13.88 15.60 -9.32
CA GLN A 293 -13.96 16.98 -9.80
C GLN A 293 -13.26 17.22 -11.15
N PRO A 294 -13.85 18.01 -12.07
CA PRO A 294 -15.27 18.38 -12.15
C PRO A 294 -16.18 17.20 -12.53
N ARG A 295 -15.59 16.06 -12.87
CA ARG A 295 -16.23 14.76 -13.07
C ARG A 295 -15.34 13.68 -12.48
N ALA A 296 -15.86 12.46 -12.33
CA ALA A 296 -15.05 11.31 -11.95
C ALA A 296 -13.86 11.13 -12.92
N ASP A 297 -12.64 11.16 -12.39
CA ASP A 297 -11.38 11.03 -13.15
C ASP A 297 -10.19 10.72 -12.23
N PHE A 298 -9.11 10.20 -12.82
CA PHE A 298 -7.84 9.98 -12.15
C PHE A 298 -6.70 10.72 -12.85
N PHE A 299 -6.15 11.71 -12.17
CA PHE A 299 -4.93 12.42 -12.51
C PHE A 299 -3.77 11.96 -11.63
N GLU A 300 -2.55 12.27 -12.08
CA GLU A 300 -1.32 11.92 -11.38
C GLU A 300 -1.18 12.60 -10.01
N ARG A 301 -1.62 13.86 -9.91
CA ARG A 301 -1.54 14.66 -8.67
C ARG A 301 -2.57 15.80 -8.67
N TYR A 302 -2.90 16.26 -7.47
CA TYR A 302 -3.92 17.28 -7.23
C TYR A 302 -3.44 18.32 -6.23
N ASN A 303 -3.93 19.54 -6.36
CA ASN A 303 -3.76 20.56 -5.33
C ASN A 303 -4.54 20.13 -4.08
N PRO A 304 -3.90 20.00 -2.90
CA PRO A 304 -4.53 19.44 -1.70
C PRO A 304 -5.48 20.44 -0.99
N LEU A 305 -5.46 21.71 -1.40
CA LEU A 305 -6.32 22.78 -0.89
C LEU A 305 -7.57 22.96 -1.76
N THR A 306 -7.42 22.91 -3.09
CA THR A 306 -8.50 23.20 -4.05
C THR A 306 -9.09 21.96 -4.72
N GLY A 307 -8.35 20.85 -4.74
CA GLY A 307 -8.74 19.63 -5.46
C GLY A 307 -8.53 19.70 -6.97
N GLU A 308 -7.96 20.79 -7.48
CA GLU A 308 -7.69 20.95 -8.91
C GLU A 308 -6.61 19.95 -9.38
N PRO A 309 -6.80 19.28 -10.52
CA PRO A 309 -5.77 18.40 -11.08
C PRO A 309 -4.58 19.22 -11.57
N LEU A 310 -3.37 18.79 -11.22
CA LEU A 310 -2.11 19.47 -11.57
C LEU A 310 -1.30 18.72 -12.64
N SER A 311 -1.95 17.77 -13.32
CA SER A 311 -1.38 17.02 -14.45
C SER A 311 -2.38 16.99 -15.60
N HIS A 312 -1.88 16.81 -16.83
CA HIS A 312 -2.73 16.67 -18.02
C HIS A 312 -3.08 15.21 -18.36
N PHE A 313 -2.53 14.24 -17.61
CA PHE A 313 -2.79 12.82 -17.82
C PHE A 313 -4.07 12.41 -17.10
N ARG A 314 -5.08 12.07 -17.89
CA ARG A 314 -6.33 11.47 -17.40
C ARG A 314 -6.17 9.96 -17.32
N ASP A 315 -7.06 9.32 -16.57
CA ASP A 315 -7.03 7.87 -16.34
C ASP A 315 -5.65 7.36 -15.86
N TYR A 316 -4.95 8.17 -15.05
CA TYR A 316 -3.61 7.87 -14.57
C TYR A 316 -3.64 6.83 -13.45
N MET A 317 -3.56 5.56 -13.84
CA MET A 317 -3.61 4.41 -12.93
C MET A 317 -2.25 4.13 -12.28
N HIS A 318 -1.90 4.90 -11.24
CA HIS A 318 -0.68 4.70 -10.45
C HIS A 318 -0.97 4.54 -8.94
N SER A 319 -2.15 4.04 -8.59
CA SER A 319 -2.61 3.83 -7.21
C SER A 319 -3.56 2.63 -7.15
N TRP A 320 -3.95 2.19 -5.94
CA TRP A 320 -4.97 1.16 -5.77
C TRP A 320 -6.16 1.70 -4.98
N TRP A 321 -7.32 1.80 -5.63
CA TRP A 321 -8.56 2.24 -5.00
C TRP A 321 -9.62 1.17 -4.99
N ILE A 322 -9.62 0.26 -5.98
CA ILE A 322 -10.52 -0.89 -6.02
C ILE A 322 -10.23 -1.79 -4.80
N ASP A 323 -8.96 -2.05 -4.51
CA ASP A 323 -8.56 -2.83 -3.34
C ASP A 323 -8.99 -2.14 -2.02
N ILE A 324 -8.80 -0.82 -1.89
CA ILE A 324 -9.26 -0.07 -0.70
C ILE A 324 -10.78 -0.18 -0.54
N ILE A 325 -11.54 -0.03 -1.63
CA ILE A 325 -13.00 -0.17 -1.62
C ILE A 325 -13.39 -1.57 -1.16
N ILE A 326 -12.79 -2.61 -1.71
CA ILE A 326 -13.15 -4.00 -1.38
C ILE A 326 -12.74 -4.35 0.06
N ARG A 327 -11.49 -4.07 0.45
CA ARG A 327 -10.95 -4.51 1.75
C ARG A 327 -11.34 -3.64 2.93
N HIS A 328 -11.58 -2.35 2.71
CA HIS A 328 -11.86 -1.41 3.81
C HIS A 328 -13.29 -0.87 3.81
N ILE A 329 -13.86 -0.51 2.65
CA ILE A 329 -15.24 -0.01 2.59
C ILE A 329 -16.24 -1.16 2.70
N VAL A 330 -16.14 -2.15 1.81
CA VAL A 330 -16.94 -3.37 1.88
C VAL A 330 -16.47 -4.26 3.04
N GLY A 331 -15.17 -4.22 3.33
CA GLY A 331 -14.57 -4.89 4.48
C GLY A 331 -14.02 -6.28 4.20
N PHE A 332 -13.99 -6.75 2.96
CA PHE A 332 -13.60 -8.12 2.63
C PHE A 332 -12.08 -8.32 2.73
N GLU A 333 -11.62 -9.10 3.72
CA GLU A 333 -10.20 -9.30 3.97
C GLU A 333 -9.76 -10.72 3.58
N PRO A 334 -9.00 -10.89 2.48
CA PRO A 334 -8.47 -12.19 2.09
C PRO A 334 -7.65 -12.84 3.19
N GLN A 335 -7.93 -14.10 3.47
CA GLN A 335 -7.22 -14.92 4.45
C GLN A 335 -6.45 -16.04 3.77
N GLU A 336 -5.38 -16.51 4.42
CA GLU A 336 -4.47 -17.48 3.83
C GLU A 336 -5.01 -18.93 3.84
N ASP A 337 -5.82 -19.28 4.83
CA ASP A 337 -6.54 -20.56 4.89
C ASP A 337 -7.82 -20.55 4.01
N GLY A 338 -8.24 -19.37 3.53
CA GLY A 338 -9.43 -19.19 2.72
C GLY A 338 -10.70 -18.91 3.52
N HIS A 339 -10.61 -18.69 4.83
CA HIS A 339 -11.79 -18.28 5.60
C HIS A 339 -12.23 -16.86 5.21
N ILE A 340 -13.53 -16.61 5.33
CA ILE A 340 -14.11 -15.31 4.97
C ILE A 340 -14.09 -14.44 6.22
N LYS A 341 -13.29 -13.38 6.16
CA LYS A 341 -13.28 -12.31 7.15
C LYS A 341 -13.81 -11.03 6.52
N ILE A 342 -14.72 -10.38 7.23
CA ILE A 342 -15.34 -9.14 6.80
C ILE A 342 -15.31 -8.13 7.95
N ASP A 343 -14.69 -6.98 7.74
CA ASP A 343 -14.54 -5.90 8.74
C ASP A 343 -14.70 -4.54 8.03
N PRO A 344 -15.94 -4.08 7.78
CA PRO A 344 -16.17 -2.84 7.06
C PRO A 344 -15.83 -1.61 7.93
N LEU A 345 -15.29 -0.56 7.30
CA LEU A 345 -15.19 0.74 7.94
C LEU A 345 -16.59 1.39 8.09
N PRO A 346 -16.81 2.20 9.13
CA PRO A 346 -18.08 2.88 9.37
C PRO A 346 -18.28 4.07 8.41
N MET A 347 -18.42 3.78 7.12
CA MET A 347 -18.52 4.79 6.06
C MET A 347 -19.84 5.58 6.09
N GLY A 348 -20.86 5.08 6.80
CA GLY A 348 -22.20 5.66 6.83
C GLY A 348 -22.95 5.52 5.50
N LEU A 349 -22.64 4.48 4.72
CA LEU A 349 -23.34 4.17 3.48
C LEU A 349 -24.69 3.54 3.81
N ASP A 350 -25.75 4.02 3.15
CA ASP A 350 -27.09 3.44 3.26
C ASP A 350 -27.17 2.06 2.58
N TYR A 351 -26.35 1.83 1.56
CA TYR A 351 -26.30 0.58 0.82
C TYR A 351 -24.99 0.43 0.03
N PHE A 352 -24.61 -0.81 -0.28
CA PHE A 352 -23.65 -1.15 -1.32
C PHE A 352 -23.86 -2.59 -1.81
N LEU A 353 -23.30 -2.90 -2.97
CA LEU A 353 -23.31 -4.22 -3.59
C LEU A 353 -21.95 -4.51 -4.22
N LEU A 354 -21.29 -5.56 -3.74
CA LEU A 354 -20.11 -6.15 -4.36
C LEU A 354 -20.50 -7.54 -4.85
N GLU A 355 -20.37 -7.81 -6.15
CA GLU A 355 -20.70 -9.09 -6.79
C GLU A 355 -19.53 -9.62 -7.60
N ASN A 356 -19.56 -10.92 -7.88
CA ASN A 356 -18.63 -11.59 -8.79
C ASN A 356 -17.16 -11.52 -8.35
N VAL A 357 -16.90 -11.48 -7.04
CA VAL A 357 -15.53 -11.57 -6.52
C VAL A 357 -15.10 -13.03 -6.56
N ASN A 358 -14.13 -13.34 -7.41
CA ASN A 358 -13.51 -14.65 -7.45
C ASN A 358 -12.52 -14.78 -6.28
N TYR A 359 -12.92 -15.50 -5.24
CA TYR A 359 -12.08 -15.79 -4.08
C TYR A 359 -11.84 -17.29 -3.98
N ARG A 360 -10.62 -17.71 -4.29
CA ARG A 360 -10.19 -19.12 -4.25
C ARG A 360 -11.10 -20.06 -5.03
N GLY A 361 -11.52 -19.62 -6.21
CA GLY A 361 -12.42 -20.36 -7.11
C GLY A 361 -13.89 -20.35 -6.70
N ARG A 362 -14.26 -19.56 -5.67
CA ARG A 362 -15.64 -19.37 -5.21
C ARG A 362 -16.12 -17.98 -5.59
N ASN A 363 -17.39 -17.85 -5.97
CA ASN A 363 -17.99 -16.55 -6.22
C ASN A 363 -18.49 -15.96 -4.89
N ILE A 364 -17.93 -14.83 -4.48
CA ILE A 364 -18.34 -14.08 -3.30
C ILE A 364 -19.16 -12.87 -3.72
N SER A 365 -20.29 -12.66 -3.05
CA SER A 365 -21.05 -11.40 -3.13
C SER A 365 -21.35 -10.89 -1.73
N ILE A 366 -21.17 -9.60 -1.52
CA ILE A 366 -21.37 -8.93 -0.24
C ILE A 366 -22.30 -7.74 -0.46
N VAL A 367 -23.39 -7.71 0.28
CA VAL A 367 -24.48 -6.74 0.09
C VAL A 367 -24.78 -6.07 1.40
N TRP A 368 -24.87 -4.75 1.40
CA TRP A 368 -25.42 -3.99 2.51
C TRP A 368 -26.64 -3.21 2.04
N GLN A 369 -27.75 -3.35 2.77
CA GLN A 369 -28.94 -2.53 2.61
C GLN A 369 -29.44 -2.14 3.99
N SER A 370 -29.27 -0.87 4.35
CA SER A 370 -29.78 -0.32 5.61
C SER A 370 -31.29 -0.58 5.71
N PRO A 371 -31.79 -1.09 6.85
CA PRO A 371 -33.22 -1.23 7.09
C PRO A 371 -34.00 0.09 6.98
N ASP A 372 -33.35 1.22 7.25
CA ASP A 372 -33.99 2.54 7.26
C ASP A 372 -34.05 3.18 5.87
N LYS A 373 -33.03 2.94 5.03
CA LYS A 373 -32.88 3.56 3.70
C LYS A 373 -32.36 2.58 2.63
N PRO A 374 -33.10 1.50 2.33
CA PRO A 374 -32.60 0.47 1.43
C PRO A 374 -32.67 0.88 -0.05
N LYS A 375 -31.72 0.39 -0.86
CA LYS A 375 -31.76 0.52 -2.33
C LYS A 375 -32.74 -0.41 -3.02
N GLN A 376 -33.09 -1.52 -2.37
CA GLN A 376 -33.89 -2.63 -2.92
C GLN A 376 -33.21 -3.31 -4.12
N TYR A 377 -32.08 -3.99 -3.88
CA TYR A 377 -31.33 -4.76 -4.89
C TYR A 377 -32.05 -6.04 -5.38
N GLY A 378 -33.38 -6.06 -5.45
CA GLY A 378 -34.19 -7.17 -5.95
C GLY A 378 -34.05 -8.43 -5.09
N LYS A 379 -33.24 -9.39 -5.54
CA LYS A 379 -33.09 -10.73 -4.93
C LYS A 379 -32.40 -10.72 -3.57
N TYR A 380 -31.73 -9.64 -3.21
CA TYR A 380 -30.98 -9.52 -1.97
C TYR A 380 -31.85 -9.00 -0.81
N PRO A 381 -31.84 -9.67 0.37
CA PRO A 381 -32.60 -9.23 1.52
C PRO A 381 -32.03 -7.94 2.11
N MET A 382 -32.79 -7.32 3.01
CA MET A 382 -32.31 -6.21 3.83
C MET A 382 -31.22 -6.70 4.80
N GLY A 383 -30.35 -5.80 5.21
CA GLY A 383 -29.23 -6.09 6.11
C GLY A 383 -27.91 -6.32 5.37
N TYR A 384 -26.94 -6.84 6.11
CA TYR A 384 -25.59 -7.16 5.69
C TYR A 384 -25.47 -8.62 5.33
N SER A 385 -25.52 -8.93 4.04
CA SER A 385 -25.59 -10.29 3.52
C SER A 385 -24.32 -10.71 2.81
N VAL A 386 -23.89 -11.95 3.04
CA VAL A 386 -22.73 -12.58 2.40
C VAL A 386 -23.18 -13.84 1.68
N TYR A 387 -22.75 -13.96 0.43
CA TYR A 387 -23.06 -15.09 -0.43
C TYR A 387 -21.77 -15.78 -0.87
N VAL A 388 -21.83 -17.10 -0.94
CA VAL A 388 -20.80 -17.95 -1.56
C VAL A 388 -21.49 -18.85 -2.56
N ASP A 389 -21.13 -18.74 -3.84
CA ASP A 389 -21.76 -19.41 -4.98
C ASP A 389 -23.29 -19.29 -4.92
N GLU A 390 -23.77 -18.05 -4.85
CA GLU A 390 -25.20 -17.69 -4.80
C GLU A 390 -25.95 -18.18 -3.55
N LYS A 391 -25.30 -18.92 -2.64
CA LYS A 391 -25.88 -19.34 -1.36
C LYS A 391 -25.62 -18.28 -0.29
N LEU A 392 -26.69 -17.79 0.33
CA LEU A 392 -26.62 -16.92 1.50
C LEU A 392 -25.99 -17.70 2.67
N ILE A 393 -24.89 -17.18 3.23
CA ILE A 393 -24.20 -17.79 4.37
C ILE A 393 -24.21 -16.91 5.63
N HIS A 394 -24.49 -15.61 5.49
CA HIS A 394 -24.60 -14.68 6.60
C HIS A 394 -25.59 -13.57 6.24
N ASN A 395 -26.41 -13.14 7.20
CA ASN A 395 -27.23 -11.94 7.13
C ASN A 395 -27.35 -11.34 8.53
N ASP A 396 -26.98 -10.07 8.70
CA ASP A 396 -27.20 -9.30 9.92
C ASP A 396 -27.99 -8.01 9.64
N LYS A 397 -28.73 -7.49 10.61
CA LYS A 397 -29.38 -6.17 10.50
C LYS A 397 -28.39 -5.02 10.61
N LYS A 398 -27.17 -5.28 11.09
CA LYS A 398 -26.13 -4.27 11.30
C LYS A 398 -24.93 -4.52 10.40
N LEU A 399 -24.30 -3.43 9.99
CA LEU A 399 -23.02 -3.45 9.27
C LEU A 399 -21.88 -3.51 10.31
N GLU A 400 -21.58 -4.71 10.78
CA GLU A 400 -20.55 -4.97 11.78
C GLU A 400 -19.53 -6.00 11.28
N ARG A 401 -18.40 -6.10 12.00
CA ARG A 401 -17.36 -7.11 11.71
C ARG A 401 -17.94 -8.50 11.86
N TRP A 402 -17.64 -9.37 10.90
CA TRP A 402 -18.01 -10.78 10.90
C TRP A 402 -16.86 -11.67 10.41
N VAL A 403 -16.71 -12.85 11.03
CA VAL A 403 -15.76 -13.89 10.61
C VAL A 403 -16.55 -15.18 10.49
N LYS A 404 -16.39 -15.88 9.37
CA LYS A 404 -16.98 -17.21 9.22
C LYS A 404 -16.24 -18.21 10.11
N GLU A 405 -16.92 -18.74 11.12
CA GLU A 405 -16.44 -19.89 11.90
C GLU A 405 -16.44 -21.16 11.02
N GLU A 406 -15.46 -22.05 11.23
CA GLU A 406 -15.23 -23.27 10.43
C GLU A 406 -16.43 -24.21 10.34
#